data_AF-A0A970R138-F1
#
_entry.id   AF-A0A970R138-F1
#
_cell.length_a   1.000
_cell.length_b   1.000
_cell.length_c   1.000
_cell.angle_alpha   90.00
_cell.angle_beta   90.00
_cell.angle_gamma   90.00
#
_symmetry.space_group_name_H-M   'P 1'
#
loop_
_entity.id
_entity.type
_entity.pdbx_description
1 polymer ?
#
loop_
_entity_poly.entity_id
_entity_poly.type
_entity_poly.pdbx_seq_one_letter_code
_entity_poly.pdbx_strand_id
1 'polypeptide(L)'
;MEKNSGVEHGFKLPSALSNITGQSGRNLLNVLITKGCINTDNVIASVGKRIKKPIEEIEAAVCGSLNTHERKLLSLILRKIDVAEIQSLMPELSEPYSTAVEQLDSIPGIDATAALAIVSEISASPHDKFSTAEKLSSCAGLSPRNDESAGKVKSKRVMHGNPYIKSIPCQVAWAAVRSRKSSFSHWFWSRQGKLGRKKAIIAVSRKILCLIYTLLKNGTYFDPIYVT
;
A
#
# COMPACT_ATOMS: atom_id res chain seq x y z
N MET A 1 -29.15 7.27 -46.58
CA MET A 1 -28.11 7.58 -45.56
C MET A 1 -28.55 6.96 -44.26
N GLU A 2 -28.32 5.65 -44.12
CA GLU A 2 -28.56 4.94 -42.86
C GLU A 2 -27.54 5.42 -41.83
N LYS A 3 -28.05 5.95 -40.71
CA LYS A 3 -27.24 6.22 -39.54
C LYS A 3 -26.84 4.86 -38.97
N ASN A 4 -25.57 4.49 -39.13
CA ASN A 4 -24.94 3.43 -38.35
C ASN A 4 -25.08 3.80 -36.87
N SER A 5 -26.07 3.22 -36.20
CA SER A 5 -26.16 3.14 -34.75
C SER A 5 -25.02 2.23 -34.27
N GLY A 6 -23.83 2.80 -34.11
CA GLY A 6 -22.70 2.14 -33.49
C GLY A 6 -23.00 1.88 -32.03
N VAL A 7 -23.61 0.73 -31.74
CA VAL A 7 -23.68 0.20 -30.38
C VAL A 7 -22.23 -0.06 -29.98
N GLU A 8 -21.68 0.74 -29.07
CA GLU A 8 -20.34 0.52 -28.55
C GLU A 8 -20.31 -0.80 -27.77
N HIS A 9 -19.77 -1.86 -28.38
CA HIS A 9 -19.54 -3.14 -27.71
C HIS A 9 -18.21 -3.03 -26.98
N GLY A 10 -18.24 -2.95 -25.65
CA GLY A 10 -16.99 -2.83 -24.89
C GLY A 10 -17.20 -2.68 -23.39
N PHE A 11 -16.36 -3.35 -22.61
CA PHE A 11 -16.34 -3.24 -21.15
C PHE A 11 -15.51 -2.02 -20.73
N LYS A 12 -16.16 -0.86 -20.55
CA LYS A 12 -15.54 0.39 -20.06
C LYS A 12 -15.73 0.56 -18.55
N LEU A 13 -15.47 -0.48 -17.77
CA LEU A 13 -15.51 -0.43 -16.30
C LEU A 13 -14.75 0.75 -15.65
N PRO A 14 -13.59 1.23 -16.18
CA PRO A 14 -12.92 2.40 -15.62
C PRO A 14 -13.73 3.71 -15.69
N SER A 15 -14.67 3.84 -16.63
CA SER A 15 -15.52 5.04 -16.71
C SER A 15 -16.61 5.02 -15.65
N ALA A 16 -17.11 3.83 -15.27
CA ALA A 16 -18.20 3.67 -14.31
C ALA A 16 -17.72 3.48 -12.86
N LEU A 17 -16.56 2.86 -12.65
CA LEU A 17 -16.05 2.50 -11.33
C LEU A 17 -14.74 3.24 -11.02
N SER A 18 -14.69 3.88 -9.84
CA SER A 18 -13.44 4.46 -9.33
C SER A 18 -12.38 3.41 -8.96
N ASN A 19 -12.81 2.16 -8.72
CA ASN A 19 -11.92 1.04 -8.44
C ASN A 19 -12.53 -0.29 -8.94
N ILE A 20 -11.93 -0.85 -9.99
CA ILE A 20 -12.38 -2.08 -10.66
C ILE A 20 -12.08 -3.34 -9.83
N THR A 21 -10.99 -3.33 -9.05
CA THR A 21 -10.62 -4.45 -8.17
C THR A 21 -11.19 -4.31 -6.76
N GLY A 22 -11.93 -3.24 -6.48
CA GLY A 22 -12.66 -3.08 -5.22
C GLY A 22 -13.84 -4.06 -5.12
N GLN A 23 -14.49 -4.13 -3.95
CA GLN A 23 -15.56 -5.12 -3.69
C GLN A 23 -16.66 -5.14 -4.76
N SER A 24 -17.23 -3.96 -5.10
CA SER A 24 -18.29 -3.88 -6.11
C SER A 24 -17.81 -4.20 -7.52
N GLY A 25 -16.57 -3.83 -7.87
CA GLY A 25 -15.98 -4.19 -9.16
C GLY A 25 -15.71 -5.69 -9.27
N ARG A 26 -15.19 -6.33 -8.21
CA ARG A 26 -15.02 -7.79 -8.14
C ARG A 26 -16.36 -8.52 -8.24
N ASN A 27 -17.40 -8.06 -7.56
CA ASN A 27 -18.73 -8.65 -7.66
C ASN A 27 -19.23 -8.64 -9.12
N LEU A 28 -19.12 -7.50 -9.81
CA LEU A 28 -19.49 -7.37 -11.22
C LEU A 28 -18.63 -8.26 -12.13
N LEU A 29 -17.31 -8.31 -11.91
CA LEU A 29 -16.42 -9.18 -12.67
C LEU A 29 -16.73 -10.67 -12.45
N ASN A 30 -17.13 -11.07 -11.24
CA ASN A 30 -17.57 -12.45 -10.95
C ASN A 30 -18.90 -12.78 -11.66
N VAL A 31 -19.82 -11.82 -11.76
CA VAL A 31 -21.03 -11.97 -12.60
C VAL A 31 -20.63 -12.18 -14.07
N LEU A 32 -19.68 -11.40 -14.59
CA LEU A 32 -19.19 -11.58 -15.96
C LEU A 32 -18.52 -12.94 -16.19
N ILE A 33 -17.74 -13.44 -15.23
CA ILE A 33 -17.12 -14.77 -15.31
C ILE A 33 -18.17 -15.88 -15.34
N THR A 34 -19.25 -15.73 -14.57
CA THR A 34 -20.28 -16.77 -14.42
C THR A 34 -21.34 -16.73 -15.54
N LYS A 35 -21.90 -15.55 -15.81
CA LYS A 35 -23.02 -15.35 -16.75
C LYS A 35 -22.58 -14.89 -18.13
N GLY A 36 -21.39 -14.30 -18.27
CA GLY A 36 -20.90 -13.75 -19.54
C GLY A 36 -21.48 -12.38 -19.90
N CYS A 37 -22.53 -11.92 -19.23
CA CYS A 37 -23.14 -10.60 -19.42
C CYS A 37 -23.58 -9.99 -18.08
N ILE A 38 -23.79 -8.69 -18.06
CA ILE A 38 -24.35 -7.96 -16.91
C ILE A 38 -25.69 -7.36 -17.36
N ASN A 39 -26.69 -7.48 -16.49
CA ASN A 39 -28.01 -6.90 -16.64
C ASN A 39 -28.26 -5.99 -15.44
N THR A 40 -29.24 -5.08 -15.53
CA THR A 40 -29.62 -4.13 -14.48
C THR A 40 -29.78 -4.78 -13.10
N ASP A 41 -30.45 -5.94 -13.00
CA ASP A 41 -30.64 -6.68 -11.74
C ASP A 41 -29.31 -7.15 -11.12
N ASN A 42 -28.39 -7.62 -11.98
CA ASN A 42 -27.07 -8.06 -11.53
C ASN A 42 -26.22 -6.87 -11.06
N VAL A 43 -26.38 -5.68 -11.65
CA VAL A 43 -25.71 -4.45 -11.21
C VAL A 43 -26.21 -4.06 -9.83
N ILE A 44 -27.52 -4.02 -9.62
CA ILE A 44 -28.14 -3.67 -8.34
C ILE A 44 -27.67 -4.61 -7.23
N ALA A 45 -27.60 -5.92 -7.50
CA ALA A 45 -27.12 -6.91 -6.53
C ALA A 45 -25.61 -6.80 -6.22
N SER A 46 -24.81 -6.30 -7.16
CA SER A 46 -23.34 -6.29 -7.06
C SER A 46 -22.77 -4.97 -6.54
N VAL A 47 -23.49 -3.86 -6.73
CA VAL A 47 -23.06 -2.50 -6.43
C VAL A 47 -23.48 -2.08 -5.02
N GLY A 48 -22.50 -1.68 -4.19
CA GLY A 48 -22.76 -1.19 -2.84
C GLY A 48 -23.13 0.30 -2.79
N LYS A 49 -23.63 0.77 -1.65
CA LYS A 49 -24.07 2.17 -1.40
C LYS A 49 -23.03 3.27 -1.65
N ARG A 50 -21.75 2.91 -1.83
CA ARG A 50 -20.64 3.86 -2.04
C ARG A 50 -20.45 4.29 -3.50
N ILE A 51 -21.11 3.62 -4.45
CA ILE A 51 -21.06 4.02 -5.85
C ILE A 51 -22.05 5.16 -6.06
N LYS A 52 -21.54 6.30 -6.54
CA LYS A 52 -22.30 7.55 -6.71
C LYS A 52 -22.90 7.70 -8.11
N LYS A 53 -22.45 6.91 -9.08
CA LYS A 53 -22.95 6.96 -10.45
C LYS A 53 -24.28 6.22 -10.57
N PRO A 54 -25.21 6.70 -11.42
CA PRO A 54 -26.49 6.04 -11.64
C PRO A 54 -26.26 4.65 -12.25
N ILE A 55 -27.15 3.70 -11.90
CA ILE A 55 -27.07 2.29 -12.32
C ILE A 55 -27.07 2.17 -13.85
N GLU A 56 -27.84 3.00 -14.54
CA GLU A 56 -27.93 3.05 -16.00
C GLU A 56 -26.58 3.36 -16.67
N GLU A 57 -25.77 4.25 -16.06
CA GLU A 57 -24.43 4.58 -16.58
C GLU A 57 -23.45 3.42 -16.36
N ILE A 58 -23.63 2.66 -15.28
CA ILE A 58 -22.83 1.46 -15.00
C ILE A 58 -23.20 0.34 -15.97
N GLU A 59 -24.49 0.16 -16.26
CA GLU A 59 -24.95 -0.82 -17.25
C GLU A 59 -24.46 -0.47 -18.65
N ALA A 60 -24.59 0.79 -19.06
CA ALA A 60 -24.09 1.29 -20.35
C ALA A 60 -22.58 1.08 -20.53
N ALA A 61 -21.81 1.20 -19.44
CA ALA A 61 -20.37 0.94 -19.45
C ALA A 61 -20.01 -0.54 -19.59
N VAL A 62 -20.98 -1.44 -19.46
CA VAL A 62 -20.81 -2.90 -19.49
C VAL A 62 -21.77 -3.53 -20.51
N CYS A 63 -22.00 -2.85 -21.63
CA CYS A 63 -22.73 -3.40 -22.77
C CYS A 63 -21.80 -4.32 -23.57
N GLY A 64 -21.79 -5.60 -23.21
CA GLY A 64 -21.04 -6.64 -23.92
C GLY A 64 -21.33 -8.04 -23.39
N SER A 65 -21.01 -9.05 -24.20
CA SER A 65 -21.02 -10.45 -23.78
C SER A 65 -19.61 -11.04 -23.92
N LEU A 66 -19.19 -11.82 -22.93
CA LEU A 66 -17.93 -12.54 -22.94
C LEU A 66 -18.13 -13.96 -23.42
N ASN A 67 -17.29 -14.39 -24.36
CA ASN A 67 -17.24 -15.78 -24.77
C ASN A 67 -16.59 -16.67 -23.70
N THR A 68 -16.69 -17.99 -23.87
CA THR A 68 -16.16 -18.97 -22.91
C THR A 68 -14.66 -18.81 -22.64
N HIS A 69 -13.87 -18.45 -23.66
CA HIS A 69 -12.42 -18.27 -23.53
C HIS A 69 -12.07 -16.97 -22.78
N GLU A 70 -12.77 -15.88 -23.07
CA GLU A 70 -12.61 -14.58 -22.41
C GLU A 70 -12.99 -14.67 -20.93
N ARG A 71 -14.08 -15.39 -20.61
CA ARG A 71 -14.46 -15.68 -19.22
C ARG A 71 -13.38 -16.45 -18.47
N LYS A 72 -12.80 -17.48 -19.10
CA LYS A 72 -11.68 -18.24 -18.52
C LYS A 72 -10.45 -17.36 -18.32
N LEU A 73 -10.09 -16.55 -19.32
CA LEU A 73 -8.97 -15.61 -19.22
C LEU A 73 -9.19 -14.60 -18.08
N LEU A 74 -10.38 -14.01 -17.98
CA LEU A 74 -10.74 -13.07 -16.92
C LEU A 74 -10.65 -13.72 -15.54
N SER A 75 -11.10 -14.97 -15.40
CA SER A 75 -10.98 -15.72 -14.14
C SER A 75 -9.51 -15.96 -13.74
N LEU A 76 -8.64 -16.26 -14.71
CA LEU A 76 -7.20 -16.45 -14.45
C LEU A 76 -6.52 -15.14 -14.05
N ILE A 77 -6.88 -14.03 -14.69
CA ILE A 77 -6.33 -12.71 -14.36
C ILE A 77 -6.79 -12.28 -12.96
N LEU A 78 -8.08 -12.43 -12.64
CA LEU A 78 -8.60 -12.08 -11.32
C LEU A 78 -7.95 -12.90 -10.21
N ARG A 79 -7.80 -14.22 -10.41
CA ARG A 79 -7.12 -15.08 -9.44
C ARG A 79 -5.67 -14.65 -9.18
N LYS A 80 -4.95 -14.18 -10.20
CA LYS A 80 -3.57 -13.65 -10.02
C LYS A 80 -3.52 -12.36 -9.21
N ILE A 81 -4.61 -11.58 -9.18
CA ILE A 81 -4.70 -10.32 -8.43
C ILE A 81 -5.12 -10.60 -6.97
N ASP A 82 -5.74 -11.75 -6.71
CA ASP A 82 -6.17 -12.12 -5.36
C ASP A 82 -4.96 -12.53 -4.51
N VAL A 83 -4.57 -11.62 -3.63
CA VAL A 83 -3.56 -11.83 -2.59
C VAL A 83 -4.08 -12.67 -1.41
N ALA A 84 -5.32 -13.14 -1.45
CA ALA A 84 -5.97 -13.84 -0.35
C ALA A 84 -5.27 -15.17 -0.01
N GLU A 85 -4.80 -15.91 -1.01
CA GLU A 85 -4.01 -17.13 -0.79
C GLU A 85 -2.71 -16.79 -0.04
N ILE A 86 -2.02 -15.72 -0.42
CA ILE A 86 -0.80 -15.26 0.27
C ILE A 86 -1.12 -14.82 1.71
N GLN A 87 -2.24 -14.11 1.91
CA GLN A 87 -2.68 -13.68 3.24
C GLN A 87 -3.01 -14.85 4.16
N SER A 88 -3.56 -15.95 3.62
CA SER A 88 -3.87 -17.14 4.41
C SER A 88 -2.63 -17.85 4.98
N LEU A 89 -1.47 -17.67 4.35
CA LEU A 89 -0.19 -18.23 4.79
C LEU A 89 0.53 -17.35 5.82
N MET A 90 0.08 -16.10 6.01
CA MET A 90 0.76 -15.14 6.88
C MET A 90 0.86 -15.57 8.35
N PRO A 91 -0.17 -16.19 8.98
CA PRO A 91 -0.06 -16.64 10.36
C PRO A 91 1.10 -17.63 10.54
N GLU A 92 1.16 -18.66 9.69
CA GLU A 92 2.22 -19.68 9.72
C GLU A 92 3.62 -19.08 9.50
N LEU A 93 3.75 -18.14 8.55
CA LEU A 93 5.01 -17.46 8.28
C LEU A 93 5.43 -16.50 9.41
N SER A 94 4.48 -16.01 10.21
CA SER A 94 4.74 -15.06 11.29
C SER A 94 5.14 -15.74 12.61
N GLU A 95 4.77 -17.00 12.83
CA GLU A 95 5.08 -17.78 14.05
C GLU A 95 6.54 -17.66 14.53
N PRO A 96 7.57 -17.91 13.70
CA PRO A 96 8.97 -17.83 14.14
C PRO A 96 9.42 -16.39 14.48
N TYR A 97 8.64 -15.39 14.07
CA TYR A 97 8.94 -13.97 14.26
C TYR A 97 7.88 -13.24 15.09
N SER A 98 7.00 -13.97 15.78
CA SER A 98 5.84 -13.44 16.50
C SER A 98 6.20 -12.26 17.41
N THR A 99 7.23 -12.42 18.24
CA THR A 99 7.70 -11.36 19.15
C THR A 99 8.17 -10.11 18.41
N ALA A 100 8.94 -10.26 17.34
CA ALA A 100 9.39 -9.13 16.53
C ALA A 100 8.19 -8.45 15.85
N VAL A 101 7.24 -9.24 15.34
CA VAL A 101 6.02 -8.72 14.71
C VAL A 101 5.19 -7.92 15.70
N GLU A 102 4.94 -8.43 16.92
CA GLU A 102 4.21 -7.73 17.98
C GLU A 102 4.90 -6.43 18.42
N GLN A 103 6.23 -6.44 18.53
CA GLN A 103 7.01 -5.24 18.84
C GLN A 103 6.81 -4.16 17.76
N LEU A 104 6.77 -4.54 16.48
CA LEU A 104 6.56 -3.58 15.40
C LEU A 104 5.10 -3.14 15.30
N ASP A 105 4.14 -4.05 15.50
CA ASP A 105 2.70 -3.75 15.49
C ASP A 105 2.30 -2.75 16.59
N SER A 106 3.06 -2.68 17.69
CA SER A 106 2.88 -1.65 18.72
C SER A 106 3.15 -0.21 18.23
N ILE A 107 3.84 -0.03 17.10
CA ILE A 107 4.10 1.29 16.51
C ILE A 107 2.85 1.78 15.76
N PRO A 108 2.34 2.99 16.04
CA PRO A 108 1.15 3.51 15.35
C PRO A 108 1.39 3.64 13.85
N GLY A 109 0.57 2.93 13.07
CA GLY A 109 0.62 2.91 11.61
C GLY A 109 1.29 1.67 11.01
N ILE A 110 1.83 0.78 11.84
CA ILE A 110 2.27 -0.57 11.45
C ILE A 110 1.13 -1.54 11.78
N ASP A 111 0.85 -2.46 10.87
CA ASP A 111 0.03 -3.64 11.10
C ASP A 111 0.91 -4.90 11.04
N ALA A 112 0.39 -6.05 11.47
CA ALA A 112 1.10 -7.34 11.39
C ALA A 112 1.67 -7.64 9.99
N THR A 113 0.97 -7.23 8.93
CA THR A 113 1.44 -7.37 7.53
C THR A 113 2.70 -6.55 7.25
N ALA A 114 2.66 -5.26 7.58
CA ALA A 114 3.81 -4.37 7.41
C ALA A 114 4.96 -4.77 8.33
N ALA A 115 4.67 -5.22 9.55
CA ALA A 115 5.67 -5.74 10.48
C ALA A 115 6.40 -6.95 9.90
N LEU A 116 5.66 -7.97 9.43
CA LEU A 116 6.24 -9.16 8.82
C LEU A 116 7.06 -8.81 7.57
N ALA A 117 6.55 -7.92 6.71
CA ALA A 117 7.25 -7.47 5.51
C ALA A 117 8.55 -6.69 5.84
N ILE A 118 8.58 -5.96 6.95
CA ILE A 118 9.80 -5.31 7.43
C ILE A 118 10.78 -6.38 7.93
N VAL A 119 10.33 -7.29 8.81
CA VAL A 119 11.16 -8.36 9.37
C VAL A 119 11.76 -9.24 8.26
N SER A 120 11.02 -9.54 7.19
CA SER A 120 11.54 -10.30 6.06
C SER A 120 12.67 -9.59 5.31
N GLU A 121 12.65 -8.25 5.27
CA GLU A 121 13.68 -7.46 4.59
C GLU A 121 14.92 -7.21 5.47
N ILE A 122 14.73 -6.94 6.77
CA ILE A 122 15.83 -6.52 7.66
C ILE A 122 16.32 -7.60 8.63
N SER A 123 15.62 -8.73 8.73
CA SER A 123 15.73 -9.75 9.80
C SER A 123 15.12 -9.30 11.13
N ALA A 124 14.79 -10.27 12.00
CA ALA A 124 14.41 -10.00 13.39
C ALA A 124 15.58 -9.48 14.24
N SER A 125 16.83 -9.75 13.83
CA SER A 125 18.06 -9.26 14.44
C SER A 125 18.84 -8.30 13.50
N PRO A 126 18.31 -7.10 13.19
CA PRO A 126 18.94 -6.19 12.24
C PRO A 126 20.31 -5.68 12.72
N HIS A 127 20.61 -5.78 14.03
CA HIS A 127 21.86 -5.36 14.63
C HIS A 127 23.06 -6.25 14.23
N ASP A 128 22.83 -7.50 13.83
CA ASP A 128 23.88 -8.41 13.35
C ASP A 128 24.42 -7.97 11.98
N LYS A 129 23.54 -7.40 11.14
CA LYS A 129 23.88 -6.93 9.79
C LYS A 129 24.26 -5.45 9.77
N PHE A 130 23.62 -4.64 10.61
CA PHE A 130 23.82 -3.19 10.66
C PHE A 130 24.28 -2.75 12.05
N SER A 131 25.49 -2.20 12.12
CA SER A 131 26.06 -1.67 13.38
C SER A 131 25.29 -0.48 13.95
N THR A 132 24.57 0.29 13.13
CA THR A 132 23.75 1.42 13.58
C THR A 132 22.44 1.55 12.80
N ALA A 133 21.42 2.10 13.44
CA ALA A 133 20.15 2.47 12.80
C ALA A 133 20.35 3.40 11.59
N GLU A 134 21.34 4.28 11.65
CA GLU A 134 21.65 5.20 10.55
C GLU A 134 22.12 4.46 9.30
N LYS A 135 22.96 3.43 9.46
CA LYS A 135 23.41 2.57 8.35
C LYS A 135 22.24 1.83 7.71
N LEU A 136 21.32 1.31 8.53
CA LEU A 136 20.07 0.72 8.03
C LEU A 136 19.25 1.73 7.21
N SER A 137 19.05 2.95 7.75
CA SER A 137 18.30 4.00 7.07
C SER A 137 18.96 4.50 5.78
N SER A 138 20.29 4.46 5.72
CA SER A 138 21.07 4.79 4.54
C SER A 138 20.95 3.71 3.47
N CYS A 139 21.00 2.43 3.87
CA CYS A 139 20.79 1.28 2.99
C CYS A 139 19.36 1.28 2.39
N ALA A 140 18.36 1.62 3.21
CA ALA A 140 16.98 1.83 2.75
C ALA A 140 16.81 3.07 1.85
N GLY A 141 17.83 3.91 1.68
CA GLY A 141 17.76 5.13 0.89
C GLY A 141 16.83 6.20 1.47
N LEU A 142 16.64 6.22 2.79
CA LEU A 142 15.89 7.26 3.52
C LEU A 142 16.79 8.41 4.00
N SER A 143 18.11 8.23 3.94
CA SER A 143 19.08 9.29 4.15
C SER A 143 19.13 10.28 2.98
N PRO A 144 19.24 11.59 3.23
CA PRO A 144 19.62 12.54 2.18
C PRO A 144 21.03 12.20 1.69
N ARG A 145 21.28 12.40 0.40
CA ARG A 145 22.59 12.21 -0.21
C ARG A 145 23.57 13.25 0.35
N ASN A 146 24.76 12.80 0.75
CA ASN A 146 25.88 13.68 1.09
C ASN A 146 26.63 14.06 -0.21
N ASP A 147 26.07 14.99 -0.97
CA ASP A 147 26.63 15.47 -2.25
C ASP A 147 27.10 16.91 -2.08
N GLU A 148 28.36 17.04 -1.65
CA GLU A 148 29.02 18.29 -1.36
C GLU A 148 30.38 18.35 -2.07
N SER A 149 30.75 19.52 -2.57
CA SER A 149 32.05 19.77 -3.18
C SER A 149 32.52 21.14 -2.76
N ALA A 150 33.73 21.24 -2.22
CA ALA A 150 34.32 22.50 -1.78
C ALA A 150 33.37 23.37 -0.92
N GLY A 151 32.70 22.78 0.08
CA GLY A 151 31.78 23.50 0.96
C GLY A 151 30.37 23.77 0.38
N LYS A 152 30.13 23.42 -0.89
CA LYS A 152 28.86 23.68 -1.57
C LYS A 152 28.04 22.41 -1.71
N VAL A 153 26.85 22.42 -1.12
CA VAL A 153 25.88 21.32 -1.25
C VAL A 153 25.28 21.32 -2.65
N LYS A 154 25.62 20.30 -3.44
CA LYS A 154 25.11 20.08 -4.80
C LYS A 154 23.71 19.47 -4.80
N SER A 155 23.42 18.55 -3.89
CA SER A 155 22.12 17.86 -3.83
C SER A 155 21.79 17.37 -2.43
N LYS A 156 20.52 17.52 -2.04
CA LYS A 156 19.94 16.93 -0.82
C LYS A 156 18.87 15.87 -1.15
N ARG A 157 18.90 15.32 -2.37
CA ARG A 157 17.96 14.27 -2.79
C ARG A 157 18.25 12.99 -2.01
N VAL A 158 17.20 12.23 -1.69
CA VAL A 158 17.39 10.90 -1.09
C VAL A 158 17.92 9.91 -2.12
N MET A 159 18.71 8.95 -1.65
CA MET A 159 19.28 7.89 -2.49
C MET A 159 18.19 6.91 -2.93
N HIS A 160 18.41 6.11 -3.99
CA HIS A 160 17.40 5.13 -4.43
C HIS A 160 17.22 3.98 -3.43
N GLY A 161 18.29 3.42 -2.86
CA GLY A 161 18.21 2.36 -1.82
C GLY A 161 17.44 1.11 -2.26
N ASN A 162 17.17 0.21 -1.30
CA ASN A 162 16.27 -0.92 -1.54
C ASN A 162 14.80 -0.40 -1.59
N PRO A 163 14.07 -0.60 -2.71
CA PRO A 163 12.72 -0.09 -2.88
C PRO A 163 11.70 -0.75 -1.94
N TYR A 164 11.88 -2.02 -1.58
CA TYR A 164 10.95 -2.77 -0.73
C TYR A 164 10.92 -2.17 0.68
N ILE A 165 12.07 -2.16 1.37
CA ILE A 165 12.21 -1.56 2.70
C ILE A 165 12.00 -0.04 2.72
N LYS A 166 12.11 0.66 1.59
CA LYS A 166 11.77 2.09 1.54
C LYS A 166 10.27 2.32 1.51
N SER A 167 9.56 1.54 0.69
CA SER A 167 8.14 1.74 0.43
C SER A 167 7.30 1.51 1.68
N ILE A 168 7.62 0.48 2.47
CA ILE A 168 6.83 0.08 3.64
C ILE A 168 6.83 1.17 4.72
N PRO A 169 7.98 1.66 5.25
CA PRO A 169 8.01 2.75 6.23
C PRO A 169 7.40 4.06 5.71
N CYS A 170 7.40 4.29 4.38
CA CYS A 170 6.70 5.44 3.80
C CYS A 170 5.18 5.30 3.89
N GLN A 171 4.63 4.11 3.64
CA GLN A 171 3.20 3.86 3.83
C GLN A 171 2.80 3.93 5.30
N VAL A 172 3.62 3.34 6.17
CA VAL A 172 3.47 3.42 7.63
C VAL A 172 3.49 4.89 8.07
N ALA A 173 4.44 5.70 7.60
CA ALA A 173 4.50 7.13 7.92
C ALA A 173 3.22 7.88 7.49
N TRP A 174 2.67 7.57 6.32
CA TRP A 174 1.39 8.15 5.88
C TRP A 174 0.21 7.75 6.77
N ALA A 175 0.19 6.51 7.28
CA ALA A 175 -0.81 6.05 8.23
C ALA A 175 -0.62 6.72 9.60
N ALA A 176 0.60 6.69 10.13
CA ALA A 176 0.99 7.25 11.43
C ALA A 176 0.64 8.73 11.56
N VAL A 177 0.93 9.53 10.53
CA VAL A 177 0.69 10.98 10.52
C VAL A 177 -0.80 11.33 10.48
N ARG A 178 -1.64 10.46 9.89
CA ARG A 178 -3.11 10.65 9.85
C ARG A 178 -3.78 10.32 11.19
N SER A 179 -3.14 9.52 12.04
CA SER A 179 -3.65 9.23 13.37
C SER A 179 -3.63 10.49 14.22
N ARG A 180 -4.81 10.97 14.65
CA ARG A 180 -4.94 12.15 15.51
C ARG A 180 -4.36 11.79 16.89
N LYS A 181 -3.33 12.53 17.31
CA LYS A 181 -2.56 12.38 18.58
C LYS A 181 -1.32 11.47 18.53
N SER A 182 -0.82 11.07 17.36
CA SER A 182 0.50 10.41 17.31
C SER A 182 1.65 11.42 17.43
N SER A 183 2.71 11.09 18.16
CA SER A 183 3.93 11.90 18.23
C SER A 183 4.56 12.12 16.83
N PHE A 184 4.38 11.15 15.92
CA PHE A 184 4.78 11.27 14.51
C PHE A 184 4.00 12.37 13.76
N SER A 185 2.71 12.55 14.06
CA SER A 185 1.91 13.63 13.47
C SER A 185 2.46 15.00 13.87
N HIS A 186 2.72 15.22 15.16
CA HIS A 186 3.30 16.47 15.65
C HIS A 186 4.66 16.78 14.98
N TRP A 187 5.54 15.78 14.94
CA TRP A 187 6.84 15.92 14.29
C TRP A 187 6.72 16.21 12.80
N PHE A 188 5.81 15.54 12.09
CA PHE A 188 5.52 15.79 10.68
C PHE A 188 5.10 17.25 10.44
N TRP A 189 4.13 17.78 11.20
CA TRP A 189 3.66 19.15 11.02
C TRP A 189 4.75 20.19 11.29
N SER A 190 5.61 19.96 12.30
CA SER A 190 6.77 20.82 12.58
C SER A 190 7.76 20.93 11.40
N ARG A 191 7.85 19.87 10.59
CA ARG A 191 8.81 19.72 9.49
C ARG A 191 8.19 20.09 8.14
N GLN A 192 6.89 19.87 7.96
CA GLN A 192 6.19 20.06 6.70
C GLN A 192 6.29 21.50 6.19
N GLY A 193 6.19 22.50 7.07
CA GLY A 193 6.28 23.92 6.67
C GLY A 193 7.61 24.28 6.00
N LYS A 194 8.72 23.66 6.43
CA LYS A 194 10.07 23.93 5.90
C LYS A 194 10.46 23.01 4.74
N LEU A 195 10.08 21.73 4.80
CA LEU A 195 10.54 20.70 3.86
C LEU A 195 9.56 20.43 2.71
N GLY A 196 8.27 20.75 2.90
CA GLY A 196 7.19 20.30 2.04
C GLY A 196 6.75 18.86 2.34
N ARG A 197 5.52 18.53 1.95
CA ARG A 197 4.79 17.31 2.34
C ARG A 197 5.57 16.01 2.09
N LYS A 198 6.07 15.82 0.86
CA LYS A 198 6.78 14.57 0.47
C LYS A 198 8.08 14.37 1.25
N LYS A 199 8.88 15.42 1.43
CA LYS A 199 10.15 15.34 2.17
C LYS A 199 9.92 15.15 3.66
N ALA A 200 8.88 15.76 4.22
CA ALA A 200 8.50 15.54 5.62
C ALA A 200 8.10 14.08 5.88
N ILE A 201 7.35 13.44 4.97
CA ILE A 201 7.06 12.00 5.08
C ILE A 201 8.32 11.16 5.06
N ILE A 202 9.24 11.40 4.12
CA ILE A 202 10.52 10.65 4.08
C ILE A 202 11.30 10.80 5.41
N ALA A 203 11.26 11.98 6.02
CA ALA A 203 11.89 12.22 7.31
C ALA A 203 11.20 11.41 8.43
N VAL A 204 9.86 11.29 8.40
CA VAL A 204 9.10 10.47 9.36
C VAL A 204 9.43 8.99 9.15
N SER A 205 9.46 8.53 7.90
CA SER A 205 9.84 7.16 7.52
C SER A 205 11.23 6.81 8.06
N ARG A 206 12.20 7.72 7.96
CA ARG A 206 13.54 7.55 8.55
C ARG A 206 13.45 7.38 10.07
N LYS A 207 12.69 8.23 10.75
CA LYS A 207 12.54 8.17 12.22
C LYS A 207 11.88 6.85 12.65
N ILE A 208 10.85 6.39 11.93
CA ILE A 208 10.21 5.09 12.16
C ILE A 208 11.20 3.95 11.96
N LEU A 209 11.97 3.93 10.87
CA LEU A 209 12.94 2.85 10.62
C LEU A 209 14.06 2.82 11.68
N CYS A 210 14.50 3.98 12.17
CA CYS A 210 15.44 4.03 13.29
C CYS A 210 14.82 3.50 14.59
N LEU A 211 13.55 3.82 14.86
CA LEU A 211 12.82 3.31 16.01
C LEU A 211 12.69 1.79 15.96
N ILE A 212 12.31 1.23 14.80
CA ILE A 212 12.23 -0.22 14.55
C ILE A 212 13.56 -0.89 14.91
N TYR A 213 14.68 -0.34 14.44
CA TYR A 213 16.00 -0.87 14.78
C TYR A 213 16.26 -0.87 16.30
N THR A 214 15.90 0.19 17.00
CA THR A 214 16.10 0.29 18.46
C THR A 214 15.19 -0.67 19.24
N LEU A 215 13.94 -0.85 18.83
CA LEU A 215 13.00 -1.77 19.49
C LEU A 215 13.49 -3.21 19.34
N LEU A 216 13.85 -3.63 18.12
CA LEU A 216 14.36 -4.97 17.85
C LEU A 216 15.71 -5.24 18.53
N LYS A 217 16.57 -4.22 18.67
CA LYS A 217 17.85 -4.35 19.38
C LYS A 217 17.66 -4.50 20.89
N ASN A 218 16.71 -3.78 21.48
CA ASN A 218 16.50 -3.77 22.93
C ASN A 218 15.47 -4.83 23.39
N GLY A 219 14.72 -5.42 22.46
CA GLY A 219 13.61 -6.33 22.78
C GLY A 219 12.43 -5.62 23.45
N THR A 220 12.24 -4.32 23.20
CA THR A 220 11.21 -3.50 23.84
C THR A 220 10.05 -3.17 22.91
N TYR A 221 8.89 -2.87 23.48
CA TYR A 221 7.72 -2.39 22.74
C TYR A 221 7.75 -0.87 22.58
N PHE A 222 6.92 -0.35 21.66
CA PHE A 222 6.79 1.08 21.44
C PHE A 222 6.14 1.79 22.65
N ASP A 223 6.87 2.77 23.20
CA ASP A 223 6.32 3.77 24.10
C ASP A 223 6.21 5.12 23.36
N PRO A 224 5.05 5.80 23.41
CA PRO A 224 4.86 7.15 22.87
C PRO A 224 5.92 8.19 23.30
N ILE A 225 6.60 7.99 24.43
CA ILE A 225 7.65 8.87 24.96
C ILE A 225 8.90 8.87 24.06
N TYR A 226 9.22 7.77 23.36
CA TYR A 226 10.47 7.63 22.57
C TYR A 226 10.54 8.49 21.30
N VAL A 227 9.53 9.31 21.01
CA VAL A 227 9.42 10.07 19.74
C VAL A 227 9.95 11.50 19.84
N THR A 228 10.52 11.94 20.98
CA THR A 228 11.21 13.24 21.09
C THR A 228 12.28 13.47 20.02
#